data_AF-A0A929HVI1-F1
#
_entry.id   AF-A0A929HVI1-F1
#
_cell.length_a   1.000
_cell.length_b   1.000
_cell.length_c   1.000
_cell.angle_alpha   90.00
_cell.angle_beta   90.00
_cell.angle_gamma   90.00
#
_symmetry.space_group_name_H-M   'P 1'
#
loop_
_entity.id
_entity.type
_entity.pdbx_description
1 polymer ?
#
loop_
_entity_poly.entity_id
_entity_poly.type
_entity_poly.pdbx_seq_one_letter_code
_entity_poly.pdbx_strand_id
1 'polypeptide(L)'
;PLFEGLSEDVTEENLQARIRGNILMAVSNKLGKMVLTTGNKSEVGVGYSTLYGDMAGGFNVLKDVPKTMVYRLARHRNESAGFDLIPENSITKPPSAELRPDQTDQDSLPEYEILDGILQRYVEEDRSAGEIVAEGFDPEIVDKIIRLVDCNEYKRRQAAPGVKITPKAFGRDRRMPIVNGYRGKY
;
A
#
# COMPACT_ATOMS: atom_id res chain seq x y z
N PRO A 1 -16.44 -11.84 28.40
CA PRO A 1 -16.35 -10.85 27.30
C PRO A 1 -16.17 -11.52 25.93
N LEU A 2 -16.54 -10.88 24.81
CA LEU A 2 -16.50 -11.53 23.48
C LEU A 2 -15.10 -12.03 23.07
N PHE A 3 -14.03 -11.36 23.52
CA PHE A 3 -12.63 -11.72 23.23
C PHE A 3 -11.89 -12.33 24.44
N GLU A 4 -12.61 -12.82 25.43
CA GLU A 4 -11.99 -13.37 26.64
C GLU A 4 -11.10 -14.59 26.34
N GLY A 5 -9.84 -14.52 26.75
CA GLY A 5 -8.85 -15.59 26.57
C GLY A 5 -8.16 -15.63 25.19
N LEU A 6 -8.44 -14.68 24.30
CA LEU A 6 -7.78 -14.56 22.99
C LEU A 6 -6.63 -13.55 23.06
N SER A 7 -5.55 -13.81 22.32
CA SER A 7 -4.43 -12.87 22.15
C SER A 7 -4.80 -11.77 21.14
N GLU A 8 -4.20 -10.59 21.29
CA GLU A 8 -4.29 -9.53 20.28
C GLU A 8 -3.73 -9.99 18.94
N ASP A 9 -4.38 -9.57 17.85
CA ASP A 9 -3.94 -9.83 16.50
C ASP A 9 -4.26 -8.65 15.55
N VAL A 10 -4.34 -8.92 14.24
CA VAL A 10 -4.69 -7.91 13.23
C VAL A 10 -6.07 -7.28 13.47
N THR A 11 -6.91 -7.87 14.33
CA THR A 11 -8.23 -7.37 14.71
C THR A 11 -8.12 -6.04 15.43
N GLU A 12 -7.31 -5.94 16.49
CA GLU A 12 -7.09 -4.72 17.27
C GLU A 12 -6.42 -3.64 16.42
N GLU A 13 -5.42 -4.02 15.61
CA GLU A 13 -4.74 -3.12 14.68
C GLU A 13 -5.71 -2.50 13.66
N ASN A 14 -6.52 -3.34 13.00
CA ASN A 14 -7.50 -2.89 12.02
C ASN A 14 -8.61 -2.05 12.69
N LEU A 15 -8.98 -2.34 13.94
CA LEU A 15 -9.96 -1.54 14.68
C LEU A 15 -9.44 -0.10 14.88
N GLN A 16 -8.18 0.06 15.29
CA GLN A 16 -7.55 1.38 15.43
C GLN A 16 -7.57 2.16 14.10
N ALA A 17 -7.19 1.53 12.99
CA ALA A 17 -7.21 2.18 11.69
C ALA A 17 -8.63 2.61 11.27
N ARG A 18 -9.65 1.78 11.50
CA ARG A 18 -11.07 2.14 11.23
C ARG A 18 -11.57 3.29 12.09
N ILE A 19 -11.17 3.35 13.36
CA ILE A 19 -11.51 4.47 14.25
C ILE A 19 -10.90 5.77 13.69
N ARG A 20 -9.63 5.76 13.27
CA ARG A 20 -8.97 6.91 12.62
C ARG A 20 -9.75 7.37 11.38
N GLY A 21 -10.14 6.45 10.50
CA GLY A 21 -10.97 6.73 9.32
C GLY A 21 -12.31 7.39 9.68
N ASN A 22 -13.03 6.85 10.66
CA ASN A 22 -14.30 7.42 11.12
C ASN A 22 -14.16 8.85 11.65
N ILE A 23 -13.11 9.13 12.43
CA ILE A 23 -12.84 10.47 12.95
C ILE A 23 -12.61 11.46 11.80
N LEU A 24 -11.74 11.13 10.84
CA LEU A 24 -11.45 12.01 9.71
C LEU A 24 -12.69 12.26 8.84
N MET A 25 -13.51 11.24 8.61
CA MET A 25 -14.76 11.38 7.87
C MET A 25 -15.78 12.24 8.62
N ALA A 26 -15.86 12.14 9.95
CA ALA A 26 -16.71 13.01 10.76
C ALA A 26 -16.28 14.50 10.66
N VAL A 27 -14.97 14.77 10.70
CA VAL A 27 -14.42 16.12 10.49
C VAL A 27 -14.74 16.63 9.08
N SER A 28 -14.53 15.79 8.05
CA SER A 28 -14.89 16.09 6.66
C SER A 28 -16.35 16.49 6.52
N ASN A 29 -17.27 15.70 7.08
CA ASN A 29 -18.71 15.97 7.04
C ASN A 29 -19.05 17.30 7.72
N LYS A 30 -18.41 17.62 8.84
CA LYS A 30 -18.70 18.84 9.60
C LYS A 30 -18.14 20.09 8.94
N LEU A 31 -16.97 20.00 8.30
CA LEU A 31 -16.22 21.15 7.77
C LEU A 31 -16.30 21.28 6.23
N GLY A 32 -16.95 20.34 5.54
CA GLY A 32 -17.05 20.32 4.08
C GLY A 32 -15.70 20.16 3.37
N LYS A 33 -14.75 19.46 3.99
CA LYS A 33 -13.40 19.21 3.43
C LYS A 33 -13.30 17.79 2.92
N MET A 34 -12.46 17.55 1.91
CA MET A 34 -12.21 16.20 1.41
C MET A 34 -11.06 15.55 2.20
N VAL A 35 -11.28 14.32 2.69
CA VAL A 35 -10.20 13.50 3.25
C VAL A 35 -9.33 13.00 2.11
N LEU A 36 -8.03 13.27 2.20
CA LEU A 36 -7.01 12.67 1.33
C LEU A 36 -6.46 11.41 2.00
N THR A 37 -6.56 10.26 1.32
CA THR A 37 -5.90 9.04 1.79
C THR A 37 -4.46 9.02 1.30
N THR A 38 -3.62 8.24 1.99
CA THR A 38 -2.15 8.31 1.85
C THR A 38 -1.51 6.99 1.43
N GLY A 39 -2.31 5.98 1.07
CA GLY A 39 -1.78 4.69 0.63
C GLY A 39 -1.04 4.81 -0.71
N ASN A 40 0.21 4.39 -0.75
CA ASN A 40 1.02 4.45 -1.97
C ASN A 40 0.80 3.22 -2.88
N LYS A 41 1.38 3.23 -4.09
CA LYS A 41 1.17 2.15 -5.08
C LYS A 41 1.61 0.79 -4.55
N SER A 42 2.67 0.74 -3.76
CA SER A 42 3.23 -0.49 -3.21
C SER A 42 2.26 -1.12 -2.21
N GLU A 43 1.79 -0.33 -1.24
CA GLU A 43 0.79 -0.72 -0.23
C GLU A 43 -0.54 -1.13 -0.88
N VAL A 44 -1.05 -0.31 -1.80
CA VAL A 44 -2.28 -0.59 -2.55
C VAL A 44 -2.12 -1.86 -3.39
N GLY A 45 -0.94 -2.08 -3.96
CA GLY A 45 -0.62 -3.21 -4.82
C GLY A 45 -0.77 -4.53 -4.08
N VAL A 46 -0.10 -4.69 -2.95
CA VAL A 46 -0.15 -5.93 -2.15
C VAL A 46 -1.30 -5.96 -1.15
N GLY A 47 -2.10 -4.89 -1.06
CA GLY A 47 -3.22 -4.77 -0.13
C GLY A 47 -2.79 -4.64 1.33
N TYR A 48 -1.63 -4.01 1.55
CA TYR A 48 -1.14 -3.62 2.88
C TYR A 48 -1.91 -2.39 3.37
N SER A 49 -3.19 -2.62 3.65
CA SER A 49 -4.15 -1.58 3.98
C SER A 49 -5.32 -2.15 4.77
N THR A 50 -5.95 -1.30 5.57
CA THR A 50 -7.16 -1.58 6.31
C THR A 50 -8.36 -1.05 5.54
N LEU A 51 -9.24 -1.95 5.12
CA LEU A 51 -10.51 -1.55 4.50
C LEU A 51 -11.33 -0.70 5.49
N TYR A 52 -11.75 0.47 5.03
CA TYR A 52 -12.44 1.51 5.82
C TYR A 52 -11.60 2.14 6.94
N GLY A 53 -10.30 1.85 6.99
CA GLY A 53 -9.32 2.53 7.84
C GLY A 53 -8.57 3.58 7.04
N ASP A 54 -7.28 3.33 6.78
CA ASP A 54 -6.43 4.20 5.94
C ASP A 54 -6.97 4.40 4.50
N MET A 55 -7.84 3.51 4.03
CA MET A 55 -8.51 3.63 2.74
C MET A 55 -9.73 4.58 2.75
N ALA A 56 -10.17 5.06 3.92
CA ALA A 56 -11.36 5.91 4.04
C ALA A 56 -11.05 7.37 3.65
N GLY A 57 -11.44 7.75 2.44
CA GLY A 57 -11.38 9.15 1.99
C GLY A 57 -11.87 9.35 0.56
N GLY A 58 -11.83 10.60 0.10
CA GLY A 58 -12.39 10.99 -1.20
C GLY A 58 -11.39 10.93 -2.35
N PHE A 59 -10.10 11.06 -2.08
CA PHE A 59 -9.05 11.06 -3.09
C PHE A 59 -7.71 10.58 -2.52
N ASN A 60 -6.90 9.91 -3.33
CA ASN A 60 -5.58 9.43 -2.96
C ASN A 60 -4.52 10.00 -3.90
N VAL A 61 -3.70 10.92 -3.38
CA VAL A 61 -2.65 11.61 -4.17
C VAL A 61 -1.49 10.68 -4.50
N LEU A 62 -1.21 9.68 -3.64
CA LEU A 62 -0.07 8.78 -3.78
C LEU A 62 -0.45 7.43 -4.41
N LYS A 63 -1.69 7.26 -4.86
CA LYS A 63 -2.26 5.97 -5.30
C LYS A 63 -1.41 5.22 -6.32
N ASP A 64 -0.75 5.94 -7.23
CA ASP A 64 0.09 5.38 -8.29
C ASP A 64 1.57 5.75 -8.14
N VAL A 65 2.00 6.12 -6.94
CA VAL A 65 3.41 6.43 -6.61
C VAL A 65 4.03 5.24 -5.86
N PRO A 66 5.05 4.54 -6.39
CA PRO A 66 5.77 3.50 -5.64
C PRO A 66 6.45 4.05 -4.38
N LYS A 67 6.61 3.26 -3.32
CA LYS A 67 7.20 3.71 -2.04
C LYS A 67 8.61 4.26 -2.23
N THR A 68 9.44 3.61 -3.03
CA THR A 68 10.79 4.09 -3.39
C THR A 68 10.74 5.48 -4.02
N MET A 69 9.71 5.77 -4.82
CA MET A 69 9.47 7.11 -5.40
C MET A 69 8.94 8.11 -4.36
N VAL A 70 8.13 7.69 -3.39
CA VAL A 70 7.69 8.56 -2.28
C VAL A 70 8.91 9.14 -1.54
N TYR A 71 9.90 8.31 -1.21
CA TYR A 71 11.14 8.78 -0.56
C TYR A 71 11.92 9.74 -1.44
N ARG A 72 12.03 9.46 -2.75
CA ARG A 72 12.70 10.36 -3.71
C ARG A 72 11.99 11.71 -3.83
N LEU A 73 10.66 11.71 -3.87
CA LEU A 73 9.85 12.93 -3.94
C LEU A 73 9.94 13.74 -2.65
N ALA A 74 9.99 13.10 -1.49
CA ALA A 74 10.16 13.78 -0.21
C ALA A 74 11.50 14.53 -0.14
N ARG A 75 12.61 13.87 -0.51
CA ARG A 75 13.93 14.50 -0.57
C ARG A 75 13.96 15.65 -1.59
N HIS A 76 13.45 15.41 -2.78
CA HIS A 76 13.36 16.44 -3.82
C HIS A 76 12.55 17.66 -3.38
N ARG A 77 11.48 17.46 -2.59
CA ARG A 77 10.64 18.54 -2.07
C ARG A 77 11.39 19.41 -1.05
N ASN A 78 12.17 18.81 -0.16
CA ASN A 78 13.03 19.52 0.80
C ASN A 78 14.13 20.29 0.08
N GLU A 79 14.84 19.65 -0.86
CA GLU A 79 15.86 20.30 -1.68
C GLU A 79 15.29 21.54 -2.40
N SER A 80 14.13 21.40 -3.02
CA SER A 80 13.44 22.51 -3.71
C SER A 80 12.95 23.61 -2.77
N ALA A 81 12.69 23.28 -1.50
CA ALA A 81 12.31 24.27 -0.48
C ALA A 81 13.52 25.04 0.09
N GLY A 82 14.72 24.44 0.03
CA GLY A 82 15.92 24.97 0.68
C GLY A 82 15.95 24.77 2.20
N PHE A 83 15.02 23.99 2.75
CA PHE A 83 14.94 23.61 4.17
C PHE A 83 14.13 22.31 4.34
N ASP A 84 14.18 21.71 5.52
CA ASP A 84 13.47 20.47 5.84
C ASP A 84 11.97 20.70 6.05
N LEU A 85 11.23 20.87 4.97
CA LEU A 85 9.76 20.97 4.99
C LEU A 85 9.12 19.67 5.50
N ILE A 86 9.67 18.53 5.06
CA ILE A 86 9.38 17.20 5.59
C ILE A 86 10.50 16.86 6.58
N PRO A 87 10.21 16.65 7.86
CA PRO A 87 11.23 16.33 8.85
C PRO A 87 12.07 15.10 8.46
N GLU A 88 13.38 15.18 8.63
CA GLU A 88 14.31 14.10 8.23
C GLU A 88 14.00 12.76 8.92
N ASN A 89 13.50 12.81 10.16
CA ASN A 89 13.08 11.61 10.89
C ASN A 89 11.89 10.89 10.22
N SER A 90 11.10 11.57 9.39
CA SER A 90 9.98 10.97 8.65
C SER A 90 10.46 10.22 7.39
N ILE A 91 11.66 10.55 6.92
CA ILE A 91 12.30 9.95 5.73
C ILE A 91 13.20 8.77 6.15
N THR A 92 13.85 8.87 7.30
CA THR A 92 14.88 7.92 7.75
C THR A 92 14.35 6.82 8.68
N LYS A 93 13.22 7.04 9.36
CA LYS A 93 12.63 6.00 10.21
C LYS A 93 12.13 4.81 9.38
N PRO A 94 12.16 3.58 9.94
CA PRO A 94 11.54 2.43 9.31
C PRO A 94 10.05 2.69 8.98
N PRO A 95 9.56 2.22 7.83
CA PRO A 95 8.17 2.39 7.45
C PRO A 95 7.26 1.53 8.34
N SER A 96 6.14 2.12 8.79
CA SER A 96 5.22 1.50 9.75
C SER A 96 3.82 2.12 9.66
N ALA A 97 2.80 1.32 9.96
CA ALA A 97 1.41 1.77 10.16
C ALA A 97 1.14 2.30 11.58
N GLU A 98 2.10 2.12 12.51
CA GLU A 98 2.02 2.55 13.91
C GLU A 98 0.71 2.08 14.60
N LEU A 99 0.40 0.79 14.45
CA LEU A 99 -0.77 0.13 15.04
C LEU A 99 -0.44 -0.74 16.25
N ARG A 100 0.83 -1.15 16.40
CA ARG A 100 1.35 -1.86 17.57
C ARG A 100 2.78 -1.39 17.88
N PRO A 101 3.31 -1.62 19.10
CA PRO A 101 4.70 -1.31 19.44
C PRO A 101 5.70 -2.00 18.51
N ASP A 102 6.78 -1.29 18.19
CA ASP A 102 7.92 -1.77 17.38
C ASP A 102 7.53 -2.33 15.99
N GLN A 103 6.34 -1.99 15.49
CA GLN A 103 5.86 -2.43 14.19
C GLN A 103 6.71 -1.86 13.06
N THR A 104 7.06 -2.73 12.10
CA THR A 104 7.67 -2.33 10.83
C THR A 104 7.01 -3.06 9.66
N ASP A 105 6.92 -2.43 8.49
CA ASP A 105 6.30 -3.06 7.31
C ASP A 105 7.04 -4.36 6.91
N GLN A 106 8.37 -4.38 7.16
CA GLN A 106 9.26 -5.53 6.98
C GLN A 106 8.89 -6.77 7.80
N ASP A 107 8.02 -6.64 8.81
CA ASP A 107 7.46 -7.80 9.54
C ASP A 107 6.68 -8.74 8.61
N SER A 108 6.21 -8.22 7.47
CA SER A 108 5.32 -8.94 6.55
C SER A 108 5.66 -8.78 5.07
N LEU A 109 6.39 -7.73 4.70
CA LEU A 109 6.79 -7.42 3.33
C LEU A 109 8.32 -7.50 3.18
N PRO A 110 8.85 -7.77 1.97
CA PRO A 110 10.27 -7.56 1.70
C PRO A 110 10.59 -6.06 1.67
N GLU A 111 11.88 -5.72 1.59
CA GLU A 111 12.31 -4.34 1.39
C GLU A 111 11.64 -3.70 0.16
N TYR A 112 11.35 -2.40 0.26
CA TYR A 112 10.56 -1.70 -0.74
C TYR A 112 11.24 -1.65 -2.11
N GLU A 113 12.57 -1.67 -2.18
CA GLU A 113 13.32 -1.80 -3.43
C GLU A 113 13.03 -3.12 -4.15
N ILE A 114 12.92 -4.21 -3.39
CA ILE A 114 12.57 -5.54 -3.92
C ILE A 114 11.09 -5.58 -4.30
N LEU A 115 10.22 -5.10 -3.40
CA LEU A 115 8.78 -5.06 -3.61
C LEU A 115 8.41 -4.26 -4.87
N ASP A 116 8.89 -3.02 -4.96
CA ASP A 116 8.61 -2.13 -6.10
C ASP A 116 9.19 -2.70 -7.40
N GLY A 117 10.37 -3.33 -7.33
CA GLY A 117 10.98 -4.00 -8.48
C GLY A 117 10.14 -5.15 -9.03
N ILE A 118 9.51 -5.95 -8.15
CA ILE A 118 8.58 -7.03 -8.54
C ILE A 118 7.27 -6.44 -9.05
N LEU A 119 6.70 -5.45 -8.35
CA LEU A 119 5.43 -4.82 -8.73
C LEU A 119 5.53 -4.15 -10.11
N GLN A 120 6.63 -3.46 -10.41
CA GLN A 120 6.85 -2.88 -11.72
C GLN A 120 6.78 -3.95 -12.82
N ARG A 121 7.52 -5.05 -12.67
CA ARG A 121 7.56 -6.13 -13.67
C ARG A 121 6.22 -6.82 -13.82
N TYR A 122 5.60 -7.20 -12.71
CA TYR A 122 4.36 -7.96 -12.71
C TYR A 122 3.15 -7.13 -13.16
N VAL A 123 3.07 -5.87 -12.73
CA VAL A 123 1.90 -5.01 -12.95
C VAL A 123 2.08 -4.12 -14.15
N GLU A 124 3.23 -3.45 -14.28
CA GLU A 124 3.43 -2.46 -15.34
C GLU A 124 3.87 -3.12 -16.63
N GLU A 125 4.78 -4.09 -16.55
CA GLU A 125 5.41 -4.73 -17.71
C GLU A 125 4.78 -6.07 -18.12
N ASP A 126 3.76 -6.55 -17.39
CA ASP A 126 3.07 -7.84 -17.63
C ASP A 126 4.00 -9.07 -17.67
N ARG A 127 5.13 -9.02 -16.96
CA ARG A 127 6.05 -10.16 -16.84
C ARG A 127 5.41 -11.29 -16.06
N SER A 128 5.59 -12.50 -16.55
CA SER A 128 5.34 -13.71 -15.77
C SER A 128 6.34 -13.80 -14.61
N ALA A 129 5.97 -14.45 -13.51
CA ALA A 129 6.88 -14.71 -12.40
C ALA A 129 8.13 -15.51 -12.80
N GLY A 130 8.06 -16.37 -13.83
CA GLY A 130 9.23 -17.09 -14.34
C GLY A 130 10.24 -16.15 -14.99
N GLU A 131 9.77 -15.13 -15.71
CA GLU A 131 10.63 -14.05 -16.22
C GLU A 131 11.21 -13.22 -15.07
N ILE A 132 10.40 -12.88 -14.06
CA ILE A 132 10.87 -12.12 -12.90
C ILE A 132 11.95 -12.89 -12.13
N VAL A 133 11.76 -14.19 -11.93
CA VAL A 133 12.77 -15.07 -11.29
C VAL A 133 14.03 -15.19 -12.15
N ALA A 134 13.89 -15.29 -13.47
CA ALA A 134 15.04 -15.34 -14.38
C ALA A 134 15.88 -14.06 -14.35
N GLU A 135 15.30 -12.92 -13.93
CA GLU A 135 16.01 -11.66 -13.69
C GLU A 135 16.74 -11.59 -12.33
N GLY A 136 16.67 -12.66 -11.52
CA GLY A 136 17.44 -12.80 -10.28
C GLY A 136 16.66 -12.48 -9.00
N PHE A 137 15.34 -12.31 -9.08
CA PHE A 137 14.50 -12.19 -7.89
C PHE A 137 14.27 -13.55 -7.24
N ASP A 138 14.18 -13.56 -5.90
CA ASP A 138 13.90 -14.77 -5.13
C ASP A 138 12.51 -15.36 -5.49
N PRO A 139 12.42 -16.65 -5.87
CA PRO A 139 11.16 -17.28 -6.26
C PRO A 139 10.07 -17.26 -5.19
N GLU A 140 10.43 -17.43 -3.93
CA GLU A 140 9.47 -17.44 -2.82
C GLU A 140 8.89 -16.04 -2.59
N ILE A 141 9.74 -15.01 -2.67
CA ILE A 141 9.30 -13.62 -2.57
C ILE A 141 8.39 -13.27 -3.74
N VAL A 142 8.77 -13.64 -4.96
CA VAL A 142 7.97 -13.37 -6.16
C VAL A 142 6.58 -14.00 -6.08
N ASP A 143 6.49 -15.30 -5.72
CA ASP A 143 5.20 -15.99 -5.57
C ASP A 143 4.34 -15.34 -4.49
N LYS A 144 4.95 -15.00 -3.34
CA LYS A 144 4.28 -14.30 -2.23
C LYS A 144 3.68 -12.96 -2.69
N ILE A 145 4.47 -12.12 -3.37
CA ILE A 145 4.01 -10.79 -3.82
C ILE A 145 2.91 -10.91 -4.87
N ILE A 146 3.05 -11.78 -5.86
CA ILE A 146 2.01 -12.00 -6.88
C ILE A 146 0.71 -12.45 -6.24
N ARG A 147 0.78 -13.41 -5.30
CA ARG A 147 -0.38 -13.87 -4.57
C ARG A 147 -1.04 -12.75 -3.76
N LEU A 148 -0.26 -11.91 -3.08
CA LEU A 148 -0.78 -10.76 -2.35
C LEU A 148 -1.46 -9.77 -3.30
N VAL A 149 -0.86 -9.49 -4.46
CA VAL A 149 -1.50 -8.67 -5.49
C VAL A 149 -2.84 -9.27 -5.88
N ASP A 150 -2.91 -10.53 -6.29
CA ASP A 150 -4.14 -11.10 -6.84
C ASP A 150 -5.25 -11.26 -5.77
N CYS A 151 -4.91 -11.66 -4.55
CA CYS A 151 -5.90 -11.83 -3.47
C CYS A 151 -6.49 -10.51 -2.96
N ASN A 152 -5.80 -9.37 -3.14
CA ASN A 152 -6.24 -8.07 -2.62
C ASN A 152 -7.02 -7.22 -3.63
N GLU A 153 -7.50 -7.81 -4.73
CA GLU A 153 -8.31 -7.11 -5.74
C GLU A 153 -9.57 -6.46 -5.14
N TYR A 154 -10.22 -7.14 -4.18
CA TYR A 154 -11.42 -6.62 -3.53
C TYR A 154 -11.18 -5.32 -2.73
N LYS A 155 -9.99 -5.16 -2.14
CA LYS A 155 -9.60 -3.92 -1.45
C LYS A 155 -9.40 -2.81 -2.47
N ARG A 156 -8.62 -3.08 -3.53
CA ARG A 156 -8.29 -2.08 -4.57
C ARG A 156 -9.51 -1.51 -5.28
N ARG A 157 -10.54 -2.33 -5.52
CA ARG A 157 -11.81 -1.85 -6.12
C ARG A 157 -12.57 -0.86 -5.26
N GLN A 158 -12.31 -0.82 -3.95
CA GLN A 158 -12.93 0.11 -3.00
C GLN A 158 -12.01 1.28 -2.64
N ALA A 159 -10.78 1.31 -3.16
CA ALA A 159 -9.85 2.40 -2.91
C ALA A 159 -10.32 3.69 -3.58
N ALA A 160 -10.19 4.81 -2.87
CA ALA A 160 -10.44 6.15 -3.40
C ALA A 160 -9.76 6.37 -4.76
N PRO A 161 -10.35 7.17 -5.68
CA PRO A 161 -9.68 7.52 -6.94
C PRO A 161 -8.37 8.28 -6.67
N GLY A 162 -7.46 8.28 -7.64
CA GLY A 162 -6.16 8.92 -7.51
C GLY A 162 -5.55 9.23 -8.87
N VAL A 163 -4.41 9.92 -8.87
CA VAL A 163 -3.67 10.27 -10.09
C VAL A 163 -2.91 9.06 -10.59
N LYS A 164 -2.91 8.85 -11.91
CA LYS A 164 -2.05 7.88 -12.59
C LYS A 164 -0.78 8.59 -13.07
N ILE A 165 0.38 8.04 -12.74
CA ILE A 165 1.69 8.55 -13.17
C ILE A 165 2.57 7.48 -13.85
N THR A 166 2.18 6.21 -13.75
CA THR A 166 2.88 5.07 -14.35
C THR A 166 2.19 4.59 -15.63
N PRO A 167 2.82 3.75 -16.46
CA PRO A 167 2.18 3.18 -17.65
C PRO A 167 0.92 2.37 -17.34
N LYS A 168 0.91 1.61 -16.23
CA LYS A 168 -0.23 0.80 -15.79
C LYS A 168 -0.56 1.01 -14.31
N ALA A 169 -1.75 1.57 -14.06
CA ALA A 169 -2.28 1.76 -12.72
C ALA A 169 -3.29 0.67 -12.33
N PHE A 170 -3.44 0.43 -11.03
CA PHE A 170 -4.51 -0.42 -10.51
C PHE A 170 -5.88 0.24 -10.73
N GLY A 171 -6.81 -0.47 -11.38
CA GLY A 171 -8.16 0.01 -11.67
C GLY A 171 -8.52 -0.11 -13.14
N ARG A 172 -8.57 1.02 -13.87
CA ARG A 172 -9.04 1.01 -15.27
C ARG A 172 -8.11 0.24 -16.22
N ASP A 173 -6.81 0.26 -15.96
CA ASP A 173 -5.79 -0.33 -16.85
C ASP A 173 -5.51 -1.82 -16.55
N ARG A 174 -5.65 -2.24 -15.29
CA ARG A 174 -5.56 -3.65 -14.87
C ARG A 174 -6.86 -4.09 -14.21
N ARG A 175 -7.63 -4.93 -14.90
CA ARG A 175 -8.95 -5.42 -14.45
C ARG A 175 -8.93 -6.92 -14.22
N MET A 176 -8.78 -7.33 -12.96
CA MET A 176 -8.81 -8.74 -12.56
C MET A 176 -10.12 -9.08 -11.87
N PRO A 177 -10.62 -10.33 -11.98
CA PRO A 177 -11.77 -10.76 -11.19
C PRO A 177 -11.41 -10.81 -9.69
N ILE A 178 -12.37 -10.48 -8.82
CA ILE A 178 -12.20 -10.65 -7.37
C ILE A 178 -12.15 -12.15 -7.03
N VAL A 179 -13.09 -12.92 -7.55
CA VAL A 179 -13.08 -14.38 -7.43
C VAL A 179 -12.17 -14.93 -8.51
N ASN A 180 -10.91 -15.16 -8.15
CA ASN A 180 -9.87 -15.64 -9.04
C ASN A 180 -9.25 -16.94 -8.51
N GLY A 181 -9.35 -18.01 -9.29
CA GLY A 181 -8.75 -19.32 -8.99
C GLY A 181 -7.41 -19.58 -9.70
N TYR A 182 -6.93 -18.63 -10.51
CA TYR A 182 -5.65 -18.75 -11.18
C TYR A 182 -4.50 -18.79 -10.16
N ARG A 183 -3.62 -19.79 -10.28
CA ARG A 183 -2.50 -20.01 -9.35
C ARG A 183 -1.13 -19.79 -9.97
N GLY A 184 -1.05 -19.38 -11.24
CA GLY A 184 0.19 -18.92 -11.87
C GLY A 184 1.41 -19.83 -11.73
N LYS A 185 1.22 -21.15 -11.55
CA LYS A 185 2.32 -22.09 -11.37
C LYS A 185 3.09 -22.25 -12.67
N TYR A 186 4.42 -22.10 -12.58
CA TYR A 186 5.42 -22.49 -13.58
C TYR A 186 5.55 -24.00 -13.64
#